data_AF-A0A4V1UFX3-F1
#
_entry.id   AF-A0A4V1UFX3-F1
#
_cell.length_a   1.000
_cell.length_b   1.000
_cell.length_c   1.000
_cell.angle_alpha   90.00
_cell.angle_beta   90.00
_cell.angle_gamma   90.00
#
_symmetry.space_group_name_H-M   'P 1'
#
loop_
_entity.id
_entity.type
_entity.pdbx_description
1 polymer ?
#
loop_
_entity_poly.entity_id
_entity_poly.type
_entity_poly.pdbx_seq_one_letter_code
_entity_poly.pdbx_strand_id
1 'polypeptide(L)' 'KPGIAALYREIDVPVHPVATNAGVHWPKHGFMRKPGTIVFEYLEPIAPGLKRAEFMRLLQDRIETASTKLLTL' A
#
# COMPACT_ATOMS: atom_id res chain seq x y z
N LYS A 1 -2.43 10.84 -2.07
CA LYS A 1 -1.79 11.74 -3.07
C LYS A 1 -1.80 11.03 -4.42
N PRO A 2 -2.18 11.68 -5.54
CA PRO A 2 -2.44 11.00 -6.81
C PRO A 2 -1.20 10.72 -7.68
N GLY A 3 0.03 10.96 -7.19
CA GLY A 3 1.25 10.85 -8.00
C GLY A 3 1.45 9.46 -8.62
N ILE A 4 1.09 8.40 -7.90
CA ILE A 4 1.20 7.02 -8.41
C ILE A 4 0.29 6.77 -9.63
N ALA A 5 -0.86 7.46 -9.72
CA ALA A 5 -1.80 7.26 -10.82
C ALA A 5 -1.29 7.87 -12.15
N ALA A 6 -0.42 8.87 -12.08
CA ALA A 6 0.26 9.41 -13.25
C ALA A 6 1.33 8.42 -13.74
N LEU A 7 2.18 7.94 -12.83
CA LEU A 7 3.22 6.94 -13.13
C LEU A 7 2.64 5.66 -13.73
N TYR A 8 1.56 5.13 -13.16
CA TYR A 8 0.88 3.93 -13.67
C TYR A 8 0.39 4.09 -15.12
N ARG A 9 -0.05 5.29 -15.50
CA ARG A 9 -0.49 5.58 -16.87
C ARG A 9 0.66 5.71 -17.86
N GLU A 10 1.82 6.18 -17.42
CA GLU A 10 2.92 6.57 -18.30
C GLU A 10 3.95 5.45 -18.50
N ILE A 11 4.07 4.52 -17.55
CA ILE A 11 5.21 3.58 -17.51
C ILE A 11 4.82 2.17 -17.99
N ASP A 12 3.53 1.88 -18.26
CA ASP A 12 3.03 0.59 -18.81
C ASP A 12 3.63 -0.67 -18.15
N VAL A 13 3.80 -0.61 -16.83
CA VAL A 13 4.32 -1.72 -16.02
C VAL A 13 3.33 -2.13 -14.94
N PRO A 14 3.32 -3.41 -14.53
CA PRO A 14 2.53 -3.85 -13.39
C PRO A 14 2.93 -3.12 -12.10
N VAL A 15 1.94 -2.75 -11.29
CA VAL A 15 2.15 -2.15 -9.96
C VAL A 15 1.92 -3.19 -8.89
N HIS A 16 2.92 -3.49 -8.08
CA HIS A 16 2.77 -4.32 -6.88
C HIS A 16 2.35 -3.46 -5.69
N PRO A 17 1.12 -3.63 -5.15
CA PRO A 17 0.74 -2.98 -3.90
C PRO A 17 1.49 -3.62 -2.73
N VAL A 18 1.83 -2.81 -1.72
CA VAL A 18 2.51 -3.29 -0.51
C VAL A 18 1.74 -2.81 0.72
N ALA A 19 1.42 -3.73 1.62
CA ALA A 19 0.84 -3.44 2.93
C ALA A 19 1.89 -3.57 4.04
N THR A 20 1.75 -2.80 5.12
CA THR A 20 2.67 -2.84 6.26
C THR A 20 2.02 -2.45 7.58
N ASN A 21 2.44 -3.08 8.69
CA ASN A 21 2.05 -2.71 10.07
C ASN A 21 3.01 -1.71 10.74
N ALA A 22 4.02 -1.18 10.04
CA ALA A 22 5.06 -0.34 10.64
C ALA A 22 4.50 0.82 11.49
N GLY A 23 3.37 1.41 11.09
CA GLY A 23 2.71 2.50 11.81
C GLY A 23 2.21 2.15 13.22
N VAL A 24 2.00 0.87 13.52
CA VAL A 24 1.62 0.38 14.86
C VAL A 24 2.79 0.54 15.84
N HIS A 25 4.00 0.27 15.37
CA HIS A 25 5.23 0.34 16.17
C HIS A 25 5.84 1.75 16.13
N TRP A 26 5.82 2.37 14.94
CA TRP A 26 6.47 3.65 14.64
C TRP A 26 5.42 4.64 14.13
N PRO A 27 4.69 5.31 15.05
CA PRO A 27 3.65 6.26 14.67
C PRO A 27 4.22 7.44 13.87
N LYS A 28 3.40 7.99 12.98
CA LYS A 28 3.76 9.12 12.09
C LYS A 28 4.21 10.37 12.86
N HIS A 29 3.72 10.55 14.09
CA HIS A 29 3.98 11.71 14.94
C HIS A 29 4.49 11.26 16.31
N GLY A 30 5.36 12.08 16.92
CA GLY A 30 5.99 11.80 18.21
C GLY A 30 7.35 11.11 18.08
N PHE A 31 8.05 11.00 19.21
CA PHE A 31 9.40 10.42 19.28
C PHE A 31 9.43 8.97 19.76
N MET A 32 8.31 8.44 20.24
CA MET A 32 8.24 7.10 20.80
C MET A 32 8.13 6.07 19.67
N ARG A 33 9.15 5.20 19.55
CA ARG A 33 9.17 4.04 18.67
C ARG A 33 9.15 2.80 19.54
N LYS A 34 8.10 1.99 19.42
CA LYS A 34 7.99 0.75 20.18
C LYS A 34 8.71 -0.38 19.42
N PRO A 35 9.45 -1.27 20.11
CA PRO A 35 9.93 -2.50 19.51
C PRO A 35 8.76 -3.37 19.04
N GLY A 36 8.99 -4.17 17.99
CA GLY A 36 8.00 -5.10 17.44
C GLY A 36 8.39 -5.57 16.04
N THR A 37 7.60 -6.47 15.47
CA THR A 37 7.85 -7.07 14.15
C THR A 37 7.19 -6.24 13.07
N ILE A 38 8.00 -5.61 12.21
CA ILE A 38 7.51 -4.91 11.04
C ILE A 38 7.38 -5.89 9.88
N VAL A 39 6.19 -5.97 9.32
CA VAL A 39 5.87 -6.82 8.17
C VAL A 39 5.66 -5.97 6.93
N PHE A 40 6.17 -6.44 5.80
CA PHE A 40 5.88 -5.93 4.47
C PHE A 40 5.30 -7.06 3.63
N GLU A 41 4.02 -6.93 3.28
CA GLU A 41 3.31 -7.91 2.47
C GLU A 41 3.19 -7.39 1.04
N TYR A 42 3.79 -8.11 0.09
CA TYR A 42 3.67 -7.82 -1.34
C TYR A 42 2.40 -8.49 -1.85
N LEU A 43 1.51 -7.68 -2.44
CA LEU A 43 0.21 -8.14 -2.93
C LEU A 43 0.26 -8.43 -4.44
N GLU A 44 -0.81 -9.07 -4.91
CA GLU A 44 -1.01 -9.36 -6.32
C GLU A 44 -0.82 -8.08 -7.16
N PRO A 45 -0.01 -8.13 -8.23
CA PRO A 45 0.18 -6.99 -9.10
C PRO A 45 -1.12 -6.51 -9.76
N ILE A 46 -1.17 -5.21 -10.02
CA ILE A 46 -2.19 -4.58 -10.85
C ILE A 46 -1.57 -4.37 -12.22
N ALA A 47 -2.04 -5.14 -13.20
CA ALA A 47 -1.63 -5.01 -14.60
C ALA A 47 -1.94 -3.60 -15.13
N PRO A 48 -1.20 -3.09 -16.12
CA PRO A 48 -1.49 -1.80 -16.76
C PRO A 48 -2.81 -1.82 -17.54
N GLY A 49 -3.28 -0.63 -17.93
CA GLY A 49 -4.46 -0.47 -18.81
C GLY A 49 -5.75 -0.07 -18.11
N LEU A 50 -5.80 0.00 -16.77
CA LEU A 50 -6.98 0.47 -16.05
C LEU A 50 -7.14 1.99 -16.15
N LYS A 51 -8.39 2.47 -16.06
CA LYS A 51 -8.67 3.90 -15.90
C LYS A 51 -8.17 4.38 -14.54
N ARG A 52 -7.71 5.62 -14.45
CA ARG A 52 -7.17 6.23 -13.21
C ARG A 52 -8.04 5.97 -11.97
N ALA A 53 -9.35 6.21 -12.06
CA ALA A 53 -10.25 6.05 -10.92
C ALA A 53 -10.36 4.58 -10.47
N GLU A 54 -10.40 3.66 -11.44
CA GLU A 54 -10.48 2.23 -11.20
C GLU A 54 -9.19 1.68 -10.59
N PHE A 55 -8.04 2.08 -11.13
CA PHE A 55 -6.73 1.76 -10.56
C PHE A 55 -6.61 2.24 -9.11
N MET A 56 -6.96 3.50 -8.84
CA MET A 56 -6.85 4.06 -7.49
C MET A 56 -7.77 3.35 -6.50
N ARG A 57 -9.00 3.00 -6.90
CA ARG A 57 -9.92 2.24 -6.05
C ARG A 57 -9.38 0.84 -5.76
N LEU A 58 -8.96 0.11 -6.79
CA LEU A 58 -8.40 -1.24 -6.62
C LEU A 58 -7.14 -1.24 -5.75
N LEU A 59 -6.25 -0.27 -5.95
CA LEU A 59 -5.03 -0.11 -5.16
C LEU A 59 -5.36 0.13 -3.69
N GLN A 60 -6.30 1.02 -3.41
CA GLN A 60 -6.75 1.31 -2.05
C GLN A 60 -7.40 0.07 -1.40
N ASP A 61 -8.36 -0.56 -2.08
CA ASP A 61 -9.08 -1.73 -1.57
C ASP A 61 -8.10 -2.87 -1.20
N ARG A 62 -7.10 -3.15 -2.05
CA ARG A 62 -6.08 -4.18 -1.80
C ARG A 62 -5.22 -3.85 -0.57
N ILE A 63 -4.69 -2.62 -0.50
CA ILE A 63 -3.80 -2.20 0.59
C ILE A 63 -4.55 -2.15 1.92
N GLU A 64 -5.76 -1.58 1.96
CA GLU A 64 -6.54 -1.47 3.20
C GLU A 64 -6.95 -2.85 3.74
N THR A 65 -7.38 -3.74 2.84
CA THR A 65 -7.76 -5.12 3.21
C THR A 65 -6.57 -5.88 3.81
N ALA A 66 -5.40 -5.83 3.17
CA ALA A 66 -4.20 -6.49 3.68
C ALA A 66 -3.68 -5.83 4.96
N SER A 67 -3.62 -4.50 5.00
CA SER A 67 -3.15 -3.77 6.19
C SER A 67 -4.01 -4.06 7.42
N THR A 68 -5.33 -4.20 7.26
CA THR A 68 -6.24 -4.56 8.36
C THR A 68 -5.91 -5.92 8.95
N LYS A 69 -5.53 -6.90 8.12
CA LYS A 69 -5.10 -8.22 8.59
C LYS A 69 -3.78 -8.16 9.36
N LEU A 70 -2.89 -7.24 9.00
CA LEU A 70 -1.60 -7.06 9.67
C LEU A 70 -1.72 -6.36 11.03
N LEU A 71 -2.86 -5.72 11.35
CA LEU A 71 -3.06 -5.07 12.66
C LEU A 71 -3.14 -6.05 13.83
N THR A 72 -3.38 -7.34 13.57
CA THR A 72 -3.44 -8.39 14.60
C THR A 72 -2.09 -9.04 14.90
N LEU A 73 -1.03 -8.64 14.18
CA LEU A 73 0.36 -9.09 14.37
C LEU A 73 1.12 -8.14 15.29
#